data_AF-A0A917YB09-F1
#
_entry.id   AF-A0A917YB09-F1
#
_cell.length_a   1.000
_cell.length_b   1.000
_cell.length_c   1.000
_cell.angle_alpha   90.00
_cell.angle_beta   90.00
_cell.angle_gamma   90.00
#
_symmetry.space_group_name_H-M   'P 1'
#
loop_
_entity.id
_entity.type
_entity.pdbx_description
1 polymer ?
#
loop_
_entity_poly.entity_id
_entity_poly.type
_entity_poly.pdbx_seq_one_letter_code
_entity_poly.pdbx_strand_id
1 'polypeptide(L)'
;MRDGLPLLREQSQATDARPEHPPARSGTPPGYTTSWDAIVVTARDARGPWCSACWQHARPGPTCGDCGQNPSMPMPSWDGTPRCVSCYGAARLPCSRCGTLARAERRRPEGPVCLTCVDEVRFTHAECHRCGRLAAVFHQEEARPLCPECAGVNFTYRCPTCSAIGRLLHGQCPRCRALQELDETFAGPDGERSPQLAPLAEVLEQYEQPYSLVLYLRRPGGQLIRAMASGDLECSHKALDALRQTASVQHLRGLLVLAEVLEPREEQLAQFKRDVRVCLEEVADLHDRTVLARYARWHLMPLAHHRLERSGFNRFQREHLRRKLQTAHVLLTHIRRRGNTLDNVTQTLVDRWLIANKSRQNQARSFLLCAATCHLIPRNVAIASATRTVDRSIMSDADRILTALRLETDDSEHITDRVAGCLVLQYGLRTDRLVKLTPDHILVHPEEPGVLGLQLGRDPLWLRPRLSALLQQLINERRPLAAPLRTRKTPYLFPGLRPDQAVTSTTLQRRLTRLGIPSTSKARNGAWLSMVGAVHWKMLADLLGLADGTAHNWHKLNGGDRASYVASRLQASQAPTEPE
;
A
#
# COMPACT_ATOMS: atom_id res chain seq x y z
N MET A 1 -68.37 -40.05 35.55
CA MET A 1 -69.82 -40.26 35.49
C MET A 1 -70.46 -38.90 35.26
N ARG A 2 -71.20 -38.82 34.15
CA ARG A 2 -72.35 -37.95 33.84
C ARG A 2 -72.17 -36.44 34.02
N ASP A 3 -72.08 -35.72 32.90
CA ASP A 3 -73.20 -35.10 32.16
C ASP A 3 -73.56 -33.77 32.83
N GLY A 4 -73.54 -32.59 32.20
CA GLY A 4 -73.66 -32.24 30.80
C GLY A 4 -74.64 -31.06 30.73
N LEU A 5 -74.26 -29.95 30.09
CA LEU A 5 -75.08 -29.23 29.09
C LEU A 5 -74.42 -27.91 28.67
N PRO A 6 -74.35 -27.59 27.36
CA PRO A 6 -73.67 -26.43 26.78
C PRO A 6 -74.65 -25.38 26.17
N LEU A 7 -74.07 -24.42 25.41
CA LEU A 7 -74.65 -23.38 24.51
C LEU A 7 -74.61 -21.97 25.12
N LEU A 8 -74.13 -20.86 24.52
CA LEU A 8 -73.77 -20.48 23.14
C LEU A 8 -72.90 -19.17 23.18
N ARG A 9 -72.04 -18.99 22.16
CA ARG A 9 -71.62 -17.75 21.42
C ARG A 9 -71.46 -16.40 22.18
N GLU A 10 -70.51 -15.50 21.92
CA GLU A 10 -69.60 -15.23 20.80
C GLU A 10 -68.58 -14.16 21.27
N GLN A 11 -67.30 -14.39 20.98
CA GLN A 11 -66.25 -13.44 20.58
C GLN A 11 -66.20 -12.04 21.21
N SER A 12 -65.39 -11.90 22.27
CA SER A 12 -64.78 -10.62 22.69
C SER A 12 -63.41 -10.45 22.03
N GLN A 13 -63.30 -9.52 21.09
CA GLN A 13 -62.04 -9.05 20.51
C GLN A 13 -61.27 -8.21 21.55
N ALA A 14 -60.15 -8.72 22.04
CA ALA A 14 -59.17 -7.95 22.78
C ALA A 14 -58.13 -7.39 21.80
N THR A 15 -58.10 -6.06 21.69
CA THR A 15 -57.11 -5.26 20.97
C THR A 15 -55.75 -5.37 21.66
N ASP A 16 -54.77 -5.95 20.96
CA ASP A 16 -53.39 -6.07 21.43
C ASP A 16 -52.61 -4.78 21.17
N ALA A 17 -52.09 -4.20 22.25
CA ALA A 17 -51.38 -2.93 22.27
C ALA A 17 -49.95 -3.08 21.72
N ARG A 18 -49.58 -2.19 20.80
CA ARG A 18 -48.21 -2.06 20.27
C ARG A 18 -47.27 -1.51 21.36
N PRO A 19 -46.05 -2.03 21.52
CA PRO A 19 -45.04 -1.40 22.37
C PRO A 19 -44.47 -0.14 21.69
N GLU A 20 -44.49 0.96 22.44
CA GLU A 20 -43.94 2.27 22.09
C GLU A 20 -42.40 2.21 21.93
N HIS A 21 -41.89 2.71 20.80
CA HIS A 21 -40.46 2.94 20.60
C HIS A 21 -40.03 4.29 21.20
N PRO A 22 -38.83 4.39 21.82
CA PRO A 22 -38.36 5.64 22.43
C PRO A 22 -37.98 6.69 21.36
N PRO A 23 -38.09 8.00 21.67
CA PRO A 23 -37.78 9.06 20.71
C PRO A 23 -36.29 9.12 20.37
N ALA A 24 -35.99 9.25 19.08
CA ALA A 24 -34.65 9.43 18.54
C ALA A 24 -34.01 10.74 19.07
N ARG A 25 -32.89 10.62 19.78
CA ARG A 25 -32.07 11.75 20.20
C ARG A 25 -31.40 12.40 18.98
N SER A 26 -31.83 13.60 18.62
CA SER A 26 -31.12 14.52 17.73
C SER A 26 -29.93 15.14 18.46
N GLY A 27 -28.75 14.53 18.32
CA GLY A 27 -27.48 15.09 18.78
C GLY A 27 -26.53 15.28 17.61
N THR A 28 -26.41 16.52 17.12
CA THR A 28 -25.41 16.92 16.12
C THR A 28 -24.02 16.96 16.75
N PRO A 29 -23.01 16.22 16.25
CA PRO A 29 -21.62 16.46 16.63
C PRO A 29 -21.05 17.66 15.85
N PRO A 30 -20.25 18.55 16.48
CA PRO A 30 -19.70 19.72 15.79
C PRO A 30 -18.43 19.34 14.99
N GLY A 31 -18.33 19.89 13.78
CA GLY A 31 -17.04 20.14 13.12
C GLY A 31 -16.53 19.09 12.13
N TYR A 32 -17.25 18.85 11.04
CA TYR A 32 -16.65 18.44 9.76
C TYR A 32 -17.32 19.19 8.62
N THR A 33 -16.78 20.35 8.24
CA THR A 33 -17.07 20.97 6.94
C THR A 33 -16.26 20.24 5.87
N THR A 34 -16.72 19.07 5.46
CA THR A 34 -16.33 18.50 4.17
C THR A 34 -17.04 19.32 3.09
N SER A 35 -16.27 20.04 2.28
CA SER A 35 -16.75 20.70 1.08
C SER A 35 -17.46 19.68 0.20
N TRP A 36 -18.68 20.01 -0.20
CA TRP A 36 -19.55 19.22 -1.05
C TRP A 36 -18.90 18.98 -2.42
N ASP A 37 -18.27 17.82 -2.60
CA ASP A 37 -18.18 17.19 -3.92
C ASP A 37 -19.62 16.99 -4.40
N ALA A 38 -19.89 17.32 -5.66
CA ALA A 38 -21.21 17.23 -6.28
C ALA A 38 -21.96 15.97 -5.82
N ILE A 39 -23.09 16.15 -5.13
CA ILE A 39 -24.00 15.05 -4.82
C ILE A 39 -24.38 14.44 -6.17
N VAL A 40 -23.88 13.24 -6.45
CA VAL A 40 -24.29 12.50 -7.64
C VAL A 40 -25.78 12.21 -7.48
N VAL A 41 -26.59 13.00 -8.18
CA VAL A 41 -28.04 12.81 -8.22
C VAL A 41 -28.30 11.52 -8.96
N THR A 42 -28.67 10.46 -8.25
CA THR A 42 -28.92 9.15 -8.83
C THR A 42 -30.35 8.96 -9.30
N ALA A 43 -31.28 9.77 -8.78
CA ALA A 43 -32.68 9.76 -9.17
C ALA A 43 -33.34 11.11 -8.87
N ARG A 44 -34.43 11.43 -9.58
CA ARG A 44 -35.30 12.58 -9.31
C ARG A 44 -36.74 12.07 -9.19
N ASP A 45 -37.47 12.53 -8.19
CA ASP A 45 -38.92 12.39 -8.13
C ASP A 45 -39.59 13.71 -7.74
N ALA A 46 -40.90 13.70 -7.52
CA ALA A 46 -41.68 14.91 -7.16
C ALA A 46 -41.19 15.60 -5.87
N ARG A 47 -40.36 14.95 -5.05
CA ARG A 47 -39.78 15.52 -3.82
C ARG A 47 -38.37 16.09 -4.03
N GLY A 48 -37.80 15.98 -5.23
CA GLY A 48 -36.51 16.56 -5.59
C GLY A 48 -35.44 15.53 -6.00
N PRO A 49 -34.18 15.98 -6.15
CA PRO A 49 -33.05 15.12 -6.46
C PRO A 49 -32.58 14.32 -5.25
N TRP A 50 -32.37 13.01 -5.43
CA TRP A 50 -31.91 12.11 -4.38
C TRP A 50 -30.47 11.67 -4.61
N CYS A 51 -29.68 11.64 -3.54
CA CYS A 51 -28.40 10.93 -3.54
C CYS A 51 -28.62 9.42 -3.41
N SER A 52 -27.62 8.61 -3.78
CA SER A 52 -27.71 7.14 -3.77
C SER A 52 -28.11 6.56 -2.40
N ALA A 53 -27.56 7.11 -1.32
CA ALA A 53 -27.85 6.66 0.05
C ALA A 53 -29.28 7.00 0.49
N CYS A 54 -29.72 8.25 0.27
CA CYS A 54 -31.08 8.67 0.62
C CYS A 54 -32.13 7.96 -0.24
N TRP A 55 -31.84 7.73 -1.53
CA TRP A 55 -32.71 6.96 -2.42
C TRP A 55 -32.88 5.52 -1.95
N GLN A 56 -31.79 4.86 -1.54
CA GLN A 56 -31.81 3.50 -0.99
C GLN A 56 -32.64 3.39 0.28
N HIS A 57 -32.60 4.41 1.14
CA HIS A 57 -33.36 4.43 2.38
C HIS A 57 -34.86 4.73 2.14
N ALA A 58 -35.18 5.62 1.20
CA ALA A 58 -36.55 6.03 0.92
C ALA A 58 -37.34 5.00 0.09
N ARG A 59 -36.65 4.18 -0.72
CA ARG A 59 -37.25 3.11 -1.53
C ARG A 59 -36.43 1.83 -1.42
N PRO A 60 -36.51 1.12 -0.29
CA PRO A 60 -35.89 -0.18 -0.15
C PRO A 60 -36.49 -1.14 -1.19
N GLY A 61 -35.64 -1.80 -1.98
CA GLY A 61 -36.12 -2.85 -2.89
C GLY A 61 -36.44 -4.14 -2.13
N PRO A 62 -36.82 -5.22 -2.83
CA PRO A 62 -37.12 -6.50 -2.21
C PRO A 62 -35.91 -7.04 -1.44
N THR A 63 -36.18 -7.79 -0.38
CA THR A 63 -35.18 -8.35 0.53
C THR A 63 -34.25 -9.31 -0.22
N CYS A 64 -32.95 -9.09 -0.10
CA CYS A 64 -31.92 -9.94 -0.68
C CYS A 64 -31.94 -11.31 0.01
N GLY A 65 -32.11 -12.39 -0.78
CA GLY A 65 -32.18 -13.76 -0.24
C GLY A 65 -30.94 -14.23 0.54
N ASP A 66 -29.76 -13.64 0.30
CA ASP A 66 -28.53 -14.04 0.99
C ASP A 66 -28.21 -13.25 2.26
N CYS A 67 -28.21 -11.91 2.19
CA CYS A 67 -27.75 -11.05 3.27
C CYS A 67 -28.87 -10.29 4.00
N GLY A 68 -30.14 -10.46 3.58
CA GLY A 68 -31.29 -9.80 4.18
C GLY A 68 -31.37 -8.29 3.95
N GLN A 69 -30.47 -7.70 3.15
CA GLN A 69 -30.50 -6.26 2.82
C GLN A 69 -31.57 -5.97 1.77
N ASN A 70 -32.11 -4.75 1.74
CA ASN A 70 -33.15 -4.32 0.80
C ASN A 70 -32.59 -3.36 -0.25
N PRO A 71 -31.79 -3.84 -1.24
CA PRO A 71 -31.15 -2.98 -2.23
C PRO A 71 -32.21 -2.30 -3.11
N SER A 72 -32.08 -1.00 -3.36
CA SER A 72 -32.97 -0.27 -4.29
C SER A 72 -32.91 -0.77 -5.74
N MET A 73 -31.84 -1.48 -6.10
CA MET A 73 -31.67 -2.16 -7.39
C MET A 73 -31.28 -3.63 -7.14
N PRO A 74 -32.25 -4.53 -6.94
CA PRO A 74 -31.98 -5.95 -6.84
C PRO A 74 -31.53 -6.49 -8.20
N MET A 75 -30.56 -7.38 -8.21
CA MET A 75 -30.20 -8.15 -9.40
C MET A 75 -31.13 -9.35 -9.52
N PRO A 76 -31.74 -9.59 -10.69
CA PRO A 76 -32.52 -10.80 -10.93
C PRO A 76 -31.56 -11.99 -10.95
N SER A 77 -31.73 -12.89 -9.98
CA SER A 77 -31.02 -14.17 -9.94
C SER A 77 -31.79 -15.22 -10.76
N TRP A 78 -31.08 -16.28 -11.16
CA TRP A 78 -31.60 -17.34 -12.02
C TRP A 78 -32.67 -18.21 -11.32
N ASP A 79 -32.62 -18.27 -10.00
CA ASP A 79 -33.61 -18.90 -9.10
C ASP A 79 -34.82 -17.97 -8.83
N GLY A 80 -34.90 -16.81 -9.47
CA GLY A 80 -35.95 -15.81 -9.23
C GLY A 80 -35.78 -15.01 -7.94
N THR A 81 -34.82 -15.38 -7.08
CA THR A 81 -34.57 -14.70 -5.81
C THR A 81 -33.88 -13.35 -6.05
N PRO A 82 -34.43 -12.21 -5.58
CA PRO A 82 -33.74 -10.93 -5.67
C PRO A 82 -32.49 -10.93 -4.79
N ARG A 83 -31.36 -10.49 -5.34
CA ARG A 83 -30.07 -10.40 -4.61
C ARG A 83 -29.46 -9.01 -4.74
N CYS A 84 -28.78 -8.52 -3.71
CA CYS A 84 -28.01 -7.27 -3.83
C CYS A 84 -26.78 -7.47 -4.73
N VAL A 85 -26.26 -6.40 -5.33
CA VAL A 85 -25.10 -6.45 -6.26
C VAL A 85 -23.89 -7.19 -5.66
N SER A 86 -23.65 -7.01 -4.36
CA SER A 86 -22.54 -7.67 -3.66
C SER A 86 -22.76 -9.20 -3.55
N CYS A 87 -23.90 -9.62 -3.01
CA CYS A 87 -24.25 -11.04 -2.87
C CYS A 87 -24.41 -11.73 -4.23
N TYR A 88 -25.03 -11.04 -5.18
CA TYR A 88 -25.13 -11.49 -6.56
C TYR A 88 -23.77 -11.69 -7.22
N GLY A 89 -22.83 -10.76 -6.99
CA GLY A 89 -21.46 -10.85 -7.51
C GLY A 89 -20.60 -11.90 -6.81
N ALA A 90 -20.92 -12.25 -5.55
CA ALA A 90 -20.22 -13.25 -4.76
C ALA A 90 -20.78 -14.68 -4.94
N ALA A 91 -22.00 -14.81 -5.48
CA ALA A 91 -22.66 -16.10 -5.66
C ALA A 91 -21.85 -17.07 -6.52
N ARG A 92 -21.63 -18.29 -6.02
CA ARG A 92 -21.02 -19.40 -6.76
C ARG A 92 -22.14 -20.27 -7.33
N LEU A 93 -22.23 -20.30 -8.64
CA LEU A 93 -23.27 -21.01 -9.39
C LEU A 93 -22.63 -22.14 -10.19
N PRO A 94 -23.34 -23.25 -10.43
CA PRO A 94 -22.83 -24.31 -11.31
C PRO A 94 -22.70 -23.74 -12.73
N CYS A 95 -21.51 -23.86 -13.31
CA CYS A 95 -21.26 -23.42 -14.68
C CYS A 95 -22.07 -24.27 -15.67
N SER A 96 -22.83 -23.65 -16.57
CA SER A 96 -23.62 -24.37 -17.58
C SER A 96 -22.79 -25.19 -18.58
N ARG A 97 -21.46 -24.99 -18.65
CA ARG A 97 -20.57 -25.75 -19.55
C ARG A 97 -19.79 -26.86 -18.85
N CYS A 98 -19.20 -26.56 -17.70
CA CYS A 98 -18.30 -27.50 -16.99
C CYS A 98 -18.87 -28.01 -15.64
N GLY A 99 -20.04 -27.54 -15.21
CA GLY A 99 -20.66 -27.91 -13.93
C GLY A 99 -19.98 -27.34 -12.68
N THR A 100 -18.76 -26.80 -12.78
CA THR A 100 -17.99 -26.31 -11.62
C THR A 100 -18.69 -25.14 -10.92
N LEU A 101 -18.78 -25.22 -9.58
CA LEU A 101 -19.29 -24.14 -8.72
C LEU A 101 -18.31 -22.96 -8.66
N ALA A 102 -18.61 -21.92 -9.43
CA ALA A 102 -17.76 -20.75 -9.57
C ALA A 102 -18.59 -19.46 -9.69
N ARG A 103 -17.92 -18.31 -9.53
CA ARG A 103 -18.55 -17.03 -9.85
C ARG A 103 -18.89 -16.98 -11.34
N ALA A 104 -20.11 -16.58 -11.67
CA ALA A 104 -20.52 -16.37 -13.05
C ALA A 104 -19.82 -15.14 -13.64
N GLU A 105 -19.00 -15.33 -14.67
CA GLU A 105 -18.29 -14.26 -15.38
C GLU A 105 -19.16 -13.67 -16.49
N ARG A 106 -19.86 -14.52 -17.25
CA ARG A 106 -20.87 -14.12 -18.23
C ARG A 106 -22.12 -14.95 -18.05
N ARG A 107 -23.25 -14.35 -18.41
CA ARG A 107 -24.53 -15.06 -18.57
C ARG A 107 -24.82 -15.15 -20.06
N ARG A 108 -25.11 -16.36 -20.52
CA ARG A 108 -25.43 -16.69 -21.91
C ARG A 108 -26.81 -17.39 -21.94
N PRO A 109 -27.43 -17.63 -23.10
CA PRO A 109 -28.71 -18.32 -23.18
C PRO A 109 -28.71 -19.68 -22.46
N GLU A 110 -27.58 -20.40 -22.47
CA GLU A 110 -27.38 -21.66 -21.75
C GLU A 110 -27.27 -21.53 -20.21
N GLY A 111 -27.16 -20.31 -19.68
CA GLY A 111 -27.07 -20.01 -18.24
C GLY A 111 -25.73 -19.36 -17.81
N PRO A 112 -25.39 -19.40 -16.50
CA PRO A 112 -24.17 -18.78 -15.98
C PRO A 112 -22.92 -19.56 -16.39
N VAL A 113 -21.90 -18.87 -16.89
CA VAL A 113 -20.63 -19.47 -17.32
C VAL A 113 -19.48 -18.90 -16.47
N CYS A 114 -18.64 -19.79 -15.94
CA CYS A 114 -17.47 -19.43 -15.14
C CYS A 114 -16.39 -18.74 -16.00
N LEU A 115 -15.47 -18.03 -15.35
CA LEU A 115 -14.37 -17.34 -16.05
C LEU A 115 -13.55 -18.31 -16.93
N THR A 116 -13.24 -19.52 -16.44
CA THR A 116 -12.46 -20.52 -17.19
C THR A 116 -13.13 -20.91 -18.50
N CYS A 117 -14.42 -21.24 -18.49
CA CYS A 117 -15.16 -21.59 -19.71
C CYS A 117 -15.40 -20.39 -20.63
N VAL A 118 -15.44 -19.17 -20.07
CA VAL A 118 -15.45 -17.95 -20.89
C VAL A 118 -14.09 -17.74 -21.56
N ASP A 119 -13.00 -17.95 -20.84
CA ASP A 119 -11.62 -17.82 -21.32
C ASP A 119 -11.27 -18.92 -22.34
N GLU A 120 -11.75 -20.14 -22.15
CA GLU A 120 -11.63 -21.23 -23.12
C GLU A 120 -12.20 -20.84 -24.49
N VAL A 121 -13.39 -20.23 -24.53
CA VAL A 121 -13.93 -19.68 -25.79
C VAL A 121 -13.06 -18.57 -26.35
N ARG A 122 -12.48 -17.72 -25.49
CA ARG A 122 -11.62 -16.60 -25.93
C ARG A 122 -10.29 -17.05 -26.50
N PHE A 123 -9.72 -18.14 -25.99
CA PHE A 123 -8.37 -18.58 -26.33
C PHE A 123 -8.33 -19.73 -27.34
N THR A 124 -9.44 -20.46 -27.52
CA THR A 124 -9.55 -21.51 -28.53
C THR A 124 -9.99 -20.91 -29.87
N HIS A 125 -9.12 -21.01 -30.87
CA HIS A 125 -9.34 -20.44 -32.20
C HIS A 125 -9.29 -21.55 -33.25
N ALA A 126 -10.26 -21.56 -34.16
CA ALA A 126 -10.29 -22.46 -35.31
C ALA A 126 -11.03 -21.79 -36.48
N GLU A 127 -10.87 -22.33 -37.68
CA GLU A 127 -11.66 -21.92 -38.83
C GLU A 127 -13.12 -22.35 -38.63
N CYS A 128 -14.04 -21.40 -38.65
CA CYS A 128 -15.45 -21.71 -38.47
C CYS A 128 -15.97 -22.54 -39.65
N HIS A 129 -16.64 -23.65 -39.37
CA HIS A 129 -17.19 -24.52 -40.41
C HIS A 129 -18.21 -23.84 -41.35
N ARG A 130 -19.00 -22.87 -40.84
CA ARG A 130 -20.02 -22.19 -41.66
C ARG A 130 -19.48 -21.02 -42.48
N CYS A 131 -18.61 -20.17 -41.91
CA CYS A 131 -18.13 -18.97 -42.59
C CYS A 131 -16.66 -19.02 -43.05
N GLY A 132 -15.93 -20.10 -42.73
CA GLY A 132 -14.52 -20.30 -43.11
C GLY A 132 -13.52 -19.38 -42.40
N ARG A 133 -13.96 -18.47 -41.52
CA ARG A 133 -13.07 -17.49 -40.88
C ARG A 133 -12.43 -18.05 -39.61
N LEU A 134 -11.13 -17.78 -39.41
CA LEU A 134 -10.45 -18.02 -38.14
C LEU A 134 -11.08 -17.17 -37.02
N ALA A 135 -11.75 -17.81 -36.07
CA ALA A 135 -12.50 -17.15 -35.00
C ALA A 135 -12.45 -17.94 -33.69
N ALA A 136 -12.84 -17.29 -32.60
CA ALA A 136 -13.09 -17.94 -31.32
C ALA A 136 -14.11 -19.07 -31.47
N VAL A 137 -13.82 -20.25 -30.91
CA VAL A 137 -14.73 -21.40 -30.95
C VAL A 137 -15.77 -21.24 -29.85
N PHE A 138 -16.96 -20.76 -30.21
CA PHE A 138 -18.06 -20.56 -29.26
C PHE A 138 -18.71 -21.88 -28.87
N HIS A 139 -19.04 -22.67 -29.89
CA HIS A 139 -19.70 -23.97 -29.77
C HIS A 139 -19.12 -24.94 -30.80
N GLN A 140 -19.35 -26.24 -30.62
CA GLN A 140 -19.06 -27.24 -31.63
C GLN A 140 -20.36 -27.87 -32.09
N GLU A 141 -20.66 -27.79 -33.38
CA GLU A 141 -21.81 -28.42 -34.02
C GLU A 141 -21.31 -29.66 -34.74
N GLU A 142 -21.75 -30.86 -34.34
CA GLU A 142 -21.26 -32.14 -34.89
C GLU A 142 -19.71 -32.25 -34.89
N ALA A 143 -19.08 -31.87 -33.77
CA ALA A 143 -17.61 -31.79 -33.61
C ALA A 143 -16.90 -30.78 -34.55
N ARG A 144 -17.64 -29.89 -35.23
CA ARG A 144 -17.10 -28.83 -36.08
C ARG A 144 -17.17 -27.47 -35.39
N PRO A 145 -16.09 -26.66 -35.42
CA PRO A 145 -16.05 -25.38 -34.70
C PRO A 145 -17.01 -24.34 -35.28
N LEU A 146 -17.80 -23.73 -34.40
CA LEU A 146 -18.76 -22.66 -34.73
C LEU A 146 -18.37 -21.36 -34.03
N CYS A 147 -18.29 -20.26 -34.78
CA CYS A 147 -17.96 -18.94 -34.22
C CYS A 147 -19.20 -18.27 -33.59
N PRO A 148 -19.01 -17.27 -32.70
CA PRO A 148 -20.11 -16.52 -32.07
C PRO A 148 -21.11 -15.94 -33.08
N GLU A 149 -20.61 -15.37 -34.19
CA GLU A 149 -21.43 -14.73 -35.23
C GLU A 149 -22.35 -15.75 -35.92
N CYS A 150 -21.81 -16.91 -36.31
CA CYS A 150 -22.58 -17.98 -36.95
C CYS A 150 -23.50 -18.73 -35.96
N ALA A 151 -23.20 -18.66 -34.66
CA ALA A 151 -24.07 -19.14 -33.59
C ALA A 151 -25.19 -18.14 -33.21
N GLY A 152 -25.25 -16.98 -33.87
CA GLY A 152 -26.30 -15.98 -33.64
C GLY A 152 -26.20 -15.25 -32.30
N VAL A 153 -25.02 -15.20 -31.67
CA VAL A 153 -24.85 -14.46 -30.41
C VAL A 153 -24.43 -13.01 -30.65
N ASN A 154 -25.02 -12.08 -29.89
CA ASN A 154 -24.84 -10.63 -30.06
C ASN A 154 -23.50 -10.08 -29.52
N PHE A 155 -22.49 -10.91 -29.29
CA PHE A 155 -21.18 -10.46 -28.84
C PHE A 155 -20.08 -11.02 -29.75
N THR A 156 -19.06 -10.20 -29.98
CA THR A 156 -17.84 -10.58 -30.69
C THR A 156 -16.65 -10.54 -29.74
N TYR A 157 -15.66 -11.41 -30.00
CA TYR A 157 -14.34 -11.33 -29.39
C TYR A 157 -13.31 -10.70 -30.32
N ARG A 158 -13.75 -10.23 -31.50
CA ARG A 158 -12.91 -9.55 -32.47
C ARG A 158 -12.96 -8.04 -32.24
N CYS A 159 -11.80 -7.42 -32.19
CA CYS A 159 -11.73 -5.96 -32.16
C CYS A 159 -12.13 -5.40 -33.54
N PRO A 160 -13.07 -4.44 -33.61
CA PRO A 160 -13.48 -3.84 -34.88
C PRO A 160 -12.37 -3.04 -35.56
N THR A 161 -11.38 -2.55 -34.80
CA THR A 161 -10.30 -1.70 -35.30
C THR A 161 -9.13 -2.50 -35.88
N CYS A 162 -8.59 -3.46 -35.10
CA CYS A 162 -7.38 -4.21 -35.49
C CYS A 162 -7.65 -5.68 -35.83
N SER A 163 -8.90 -6.13 -35.78
CA SER A 163 -9.31 -7.52 -36.01
C SER A 163 -8.68 -8.57 -35.08
N ALA A 164 -7.91 -8.16 -34.06
CA ALA A 164 -7.35 -9.07 -33.06
C ALA A 164 -8.46 -9.72 -32.22
N ILE A 165 -8.24 -10.99 -31.86
CA ILE A 165 -9.22 -11.79 -31.12
C ILE A 165 -8.81 -11.83 -29.64
N GLY A 166 -9.76 -11.60 -28.74
CA GLY A 166 -9.52 -11.67 -27.30
C GLY A 166 -10.56 -10.92 -26.46
N ARG A 167 -10.17 -10.56 -25.23
CA ARG A 167 -11.04 -9.82 -24.31
C ARG A 167 -11.23 -8.39 -24.80
N LEU A 168 -12.45 -8.02 -25.17
CA LEU A 168 -12.80 -6.64 -25.50
C LEU A 168 -13.16 -5.82 -24.25
N LEU A 169 -12.68 -4.58 -24.19
CA LEU A 169 -12.99 -3.55 -23.20
C LEU A 169 -13.85 -2.49 -23.89
N HIS A 170 -15.13 -2.39 -23.52
CA HIS A 170 -16.10 -1.49 -24.16
C HIS A 170 -16.15 -1.62 -25.70
N GLY A 171 -16.06 -2.86 -26.21
CA GLY A 171 -16.20 -3.15 -27.64
C GLY A 171 -14.91 -3.14 -28.47
N GLN A 172 -13.75 -2.82 -27.90
CA GLN A 172 -12.46 -2.88 -28.59
C GLN A 172 -11.41 -3.68 -27.81
N CYS A 173 -10.34 -4.15 -28.45
CA CYS A 173 -9.25 -4.78 -27.71
C CYS A 173 -8.56 -3.74 -26.81
N PRO A 174 -7.89 -4.16 -25.70
CA PRO A 174 -7.28 -3.22 -24.76
C PRO A 174 -6.24 -2.30 -25.41
N ARG A 175 -5.54 -2.78 -26.45
CA ARG A 175 -4.56 -1.98 -27.21
C ARG A 175 -5.23 -0.84 -27.99
N CYS A 176 -6.20 -1.16 -28.84
CA CYS A 176 -6.92 -0.12 -29.60
C CYS A 176 -7.65 0.84 -28.68
N ARG A 177 -8.28 0.33 -27.61
CA ARG A 177 -8.94 1.20 -26.64
C ARG A 177 -7.94 2.10 -25.90
N ALA A 178 -6.75 1.61 -25.57
CA ALA A 178 -5.72 2.41 -24.93
C ALA A 178 -5.23 3.55 -25.82
N LEU A 179 -4.99 3.28 -27.12
CA LEU A 179 -4.59 4.31 -28.08
C LEU A 179 -5.68 5.37 -28.24
N GLN A 180 -6.94 4.95 -28.41
CA GLN A 180 -8.07 5.88 -28.48
C GLN A 180 -8.20 6.74 -27.20
N GLU A 181 -8.07 6.14 -26.01
CA GLU A 181 -8.15 6.88 -24.75
C GLU A 181 -6.97 7.81 -24.54
N LEU A 182 -5.78 7.49 -25.08
CA LEU A 182 -4.65 8.40 -25.09
C LEU A 182 -4.95 9.61 -25.98
N ASP A 183 -5.42 9.40 -27.21
CA ASP A 183 -5.82 10.49 -28.11
C ASP A 183 -6.86 11.41 -27.45
N GLU A 184 -7.92 10.83 -26.89
CA GLU A 184 -8.99 11.56 -26.19
C GLU A 184 -8.48 12.30 -24.94
N THR A 185 -7.47 11.77 -24.23
CA THR A 185 -6.97 12.37 -22.98
C THR A 185 -5.99 13.50 -23.22
N PHE A 186 -5.22 13.45 -24.32
CA PHE A 186 -4.19 14.43 -24.66
C PHE A 186 -4.66 15.49 -25.67
N ALA A 187 -5.87 15.36 -26.21
CA ALA A 187 -6.50 16.37 -27.04
C ALA A 187 -6.71 17.68 -26.26
N GLY A 188 -6.23 18.77 -26.82
CA GLY A 188 -6.48 20.14 -26.37
C GLY A 188 -7.85 20.66 -26.84
N PRO A 189 -8.15 21.95 -26.59
CA PRO A 189 -9.43 22.54 -26.95
C PRO A 189 -9.71 22.52 -28.46
N ASP A 190 -8.66 22.57 -29.28
CA ASP A 190 -8.74 22.53 -30.75
C ASP A 190 -8.78 21.09 -31.31
N GLY A 191 -8.78 20.07 -30.44
CA GLY A 191 -8.73 18.65 -30.82
C GLY A 191 -7.33 18.13 -31.16
N GLU A 192 -6.33 19.00 -31.29
CA GLU A 192 -4.93 18.62 -31.47
C GLU A 192 -4.24 18.25 -30.15
N ARG A 193 -3.22 17.39 -30.22
CA ARG A 193 -2.47 16.97 -29.02
C ARG A 193 -1.67 18.13 -28.45
N SER A 194 -1.74 18.35 -27.13
CA SER A 194 -0.95 19.38 -26.46
C SER A 194 0.57 19.14 -26.65
N PRO A 195 1.33 20.08 -27.25
CA PRO A 195 2.76 19.89 -27.51
C PRO A 195 3.57 19.79 -26.21
N GLN A 196 3.13 20.49 -25.15
CA GLN A 196 3.77 20.43 -23.84
C GLN A 196 3.71 19.02 -23.21
N LEU A 197 2.68 18.25 -23.52
CA LEU A 197 2.45 16.92 -22.97
C LEU A 197 2.88 15.78 -23.92
N ALA A 198 3.39 16.09 -25.11
CA ALA A 198 3.82 15.11 -26.09
C ALA A 198 4.84 14.08 -25.53
N PRO A 199 5.87 14.48 -24.75
CA PRO A 199 6.79 13.51 -24.14
C PRO A 199 6.10 12.53 -23.19
N LEU A 200 5.07 12.99 -22.46
CA LEU A 200 4.30 12.11 -21.58
C LEU A 200 3.44 11.14 -22.38
N ALA A 201 2.85 11.57 -23.49
CA ALA A 201 2.09 10.70 -24.38
C ALA A 201 2.97 9.56 -24.92
N GLU A 202 4.18 9.87 -25.41
CA GLU A 202 5.15 8.87 -25.90
C GLU A 202 5.51 7.83 -24.83
N VAL A 203 5.76 8.27 -23.59
CA VAL A 203 6.06 7.36 -22.46
C VAL A 203 4.88 6.42 -22.18
N LEU A 204 3.64 6.91 -22.28
CA LEU A 204 2.45 6.11 -22.04
C LEU A 204 2.08 5.21 -23.22
N GLU A 205 2.37 5.61 -24.46
CA GLU A 205 2.18 4.78 -25.66
C GLU A 205 3.03 3.50 -25.61
N GLN A 206 4.23 3.56 -25.00
CA GLN A 206 5.14 2.43 -24.84
C GLN A 206 4.77 1.51 -23.65
N TYR A 207 3.63 1.73 -22.99
CA TYR A 207 3.25 0.97 -21.80
C TYR A 207 2.79 -0.46 -22.14
N GLU A 208 3.56 -1.46 -21.68
CA GLU A 208 3.37 -2.90 -21.97
C GLU A 208 1.97 -3.46 -21.61
N GLN A 209 1.23 -2.84 -20.69
CA GLN A 209 -0.07 -3.33 -20.21
C GLN A 209 -1.23 -2.39 -20.58
N PRO A 210 -1.79 -2.49 -21.81
CA PRO A 210 -2.83 -1.58 -22.29
C PRO A 210 -4.08 -1.51 -21.41
N TYR A 211 -4.47 -2.63 -20.78
CA TYR A 211 -5.63 -2.65 -19.88
C TYR A 211 -5.44 -1.74 -18.65
N SER A 212 -4.26 -1.81 -18.02
CA SER A 212 -3.92 -0.97 -16.86
C SER A 212 -3.82 0.50 -17.26
N LEU A 213 -3.34 0.79 -18.48
CA LEU A 213 -3.29 2.14 -19.02
C LEU A 213 -4.70 2.73 -19.20
N VAL A 214 -5.64 2.00 -19.81
CA VAL A 214 -7.04 2.47 -19.93
C VAL A 214 -7.64 2.77 -18.55
N LEU A 215 -7.42 1.88 -17.57
CA LEU A 215 -7.91 2.12 -16.20
C LEU A 215 -7.26 3.33 -15.54
N TYR A 216 -5.99 3.62 -15.83
CA TYR A 216 -5.30 4.80 -15.33
C TYR A 216 -5.87 6.09 -15.95
N LEU A 217 -6.03 6.14 -17.27
CA LEU A 217 -6.52 7.31 -18.01
C LEU A 217 -7.96 7.69 -17.63
N ARG A 218 -8.77 6.71 -17.20
CA ARG A 218 -10.14 6.94 -16.73
C ARG A 218 -10.24 7.37 -15.27
N ARG A 219 -9.16 7.26 -14.51
CA ARG A 219 -9.09 7.63 -13.09
C ARG A 219 -8.69 9.11 -12.95
N PRO A 220 -8.66 9.66 -11.73
CA PRO A 220 -8.29 11.06 -11.51
C PRO A 220 -6.93 11.46 -12.12
N GLY A 221 -6.01 10.51 -12.35
CA GLY A 221 -4.75 10.78 -13.06
C GLY A 221 -4.97 11.28 -14.49
N GLY A 222 -5.76 10.58 -15.30
CA GLY A 222 -6.07 11.02 -16.66
C GLY A 222 -6.99 12.23 -16.73
N GLN A 223 -7.86 12.44 -15.74
CA GLN A 223 -8.63 13.70 -15.63
C GLN A 223 -7.73 14.92 -15.45
N LEU A 224 -6.66 14.78 -14.65
CA LEU A 224 -5.67 15.85 -14.49
C LEU A 224 -4.86 16.07 -15.77
N ILE A 225 -4.54 15.01 -16.53
CA ILE A 225 -3.89 15.15 -17.84
C ILE A 225 -4.81 15.91 -18.80
N ARG A 226 -6.11 15.57 -18.85
CA ARG A 226 -7.09 16.31 -19.66
C ARG A 226 -7.18 17.77 -19.27
N ALA A 227 -7.24 18.08 -17.98
CA ALA A 227 -7.24 19.46 -17.50
C ALA A 227 -5.96 20.22 -17.89
N MET A 228 -4.81 19.54 -17.96
CA MET A 228 -3.57 20.14 -18.48
C MET A 228 -3.60 20.33 -20.00
N ALA A 229 -4.15 19.36 -20.74
CA ALA A 229 -4.27 19.43 -22.19
C ALA A 229 -5.26 20.53 -22.63
N SER A 230 -6.36 20.72 -21.89
CA SER A 230 -7.36 21.77 -22.13
C SER A 230 -6.91 23.16 -21.69
N GLY A 231 -5.84 23.27 -20.88
CA GLY A 231 -5.37 24.52 -20.30
C GLY A 231 -6.06 24.93 -18.99
N ASP A 232 -7.00 24.14 -18.48
CA ASP A 232 -7.68 24.37 -17.19
C ASP A 232 -6.73 24.23 -15.97
N LEU A 233 -5.64 23.47 -16.14
CA LEU A 233 -4.62 23.25 -15.14
C LEU A 233 -3.24 23.49 -15.75
N GLU A 234 -2.51 24.48 -15.23
CA GLU A 234 -1.12 24.72 -15.64
C GLU A 234 -0.27 23.46 -15.37
N CYS A 235 0.52 23.03 -16.36
CA CYS A 235 1.47 21.93 -16.20
C CYS A 235 2.73 22.42 -15.43
N SER A 236 2.57 22.63 -14.12
CA SER A 236 3.64 23.10 -13.24
C SER A 236 3.63 22.38 -11.88
N HIS A 237 4.80 22.33 -11.24
CA HIS A 237 4.91 21.84 -9.85
C HIS A 237 4.01 22.63 -8.91
N LYS A 238 3.88 23.95 -9.12
CA LYS A 238 3.09 24.86 -8.28
C LYS A 238 1.59 24.58 -8.40
N ALA A 239 1.09 24.39 -9.62
CA ALA A 239 -0.31 24.06 -9.87
C ALA A 239 -0.68 22.70 -9.26
N LEU A 240 0.17 21.68 -9.45
CA LEU A 240 -0.01 20.38 -8.83
C LEU A 240 0.08 20.44 -7.29
N ASP A 241 0.90 21.34 -6.73
CA ASP A 241 0.98 21.55 -5.29
C ASP A 241 -0.34 22.14 -4.77
N ALA A 242 -0.97 23.08 -5.47
CA ALA A 242 -2.23 23.72 -5.05
C ALA A 242 -3.38 22.72 -4.84
N LEU A 243 -3.40 21.62 -5.60
CA LEU A 243 -4.41 20.56 -5.49
C LEU A 243 -4.38 19.81 -4.14
N ARG A 244 -5.46 19.09 -3.86
CA ARG A 244 -5.47 18.09 -2.78
C ARG A 244 -4.46 17.00 -3.09
N GLN A 245 -3.49 16.80 -2.19
CA GLN A 245 -2.38 15.87 -2.41
C GLN A 245 -2.83 14.41 -2.25
N THR A 246 -3.33 13.83 -3.35
CA THR A 246 -3.72 12.42 -3.46
C THR A 246 -2.60 11.57 -4.06
N ALA A 247 -2.76 10.24 -4.02
CA ALA A 247 -1.85 9.32 -4.70
C ALA A 247 -1.83 9.55 -6.22
N SER A 248 -2.96 9.94 -6.82
CA SER A 248 -3.05 10.24 -8.25
C SER A 248 -2.24 11.48 -8.63
N VAL A 249 -2.31 12.57 -7.84
CA VAL A 249 -1.51 13.78 -8.06
C VAL A 249 -0.01 13.47 -7.95
N GLN A 250 0.39 12.71 -6.92
CA GLN A 250 1.80 12.32 -6.74
C GLN A 250 2.28 11.41 -7.87
N HIS A 251 1.44 10.49 -8.34
CA HIS A 251 1.78 9.60 -9.43
C HIS A 251 1.92 10.35 -10.76
N LEU A 252 0.98 11.24 -11.08
CA LEU A 252 1.05 12.10 -12.27
C LEU A 252 2.30 12.98 -12.25
N ARG A 253 2.62 13.63 -11.12
CA ARG A 253 3.86 14.41 -10.98
C ARG A 253 5.09 13.55 -11.28
N GLY A 254 5.12 12.33 -10.74
CA GLY A 254 6.20 11.37 -11.01
C GLY A 254 6.31 11.00 -12.49
N LEU A 255 5.19 10.87 -13.20
CA LEU A 255 5.16 10.61 -14.65
C LEU A 255 5.61 11.83 -15.46
N LEU A 256 5.20 13.04 -15.09
CA LEU A 256 5.65 14.28 -15.74
C LEU A 256 7.16 14.50 -15.59
N VAL A 257 7.72 14.19 -14.42
CA VAL A 257 9.17 14.20 -14.19
C VAL A 257 9.88 13.02 -14.87
N LEU A 258 9.17 11.92 -15.13
CA LEU A 258 9.71 10.79 -15.88
C LEU A 258 9.81 11.09 -17.38
N ALA A 259 8.79 11.77 -17.90
CA ALA A 259 8.71 12.22 -19.27
C ALA A 259 9.47 13.53 -19.53
N GLU A 260 10.23 14.03 -18.54
CA GLU A 260 11.04 15.25 -18.64
C GLU A 260 10.22 16.52 -18.96
N VAL A 261 8.90 16.49 -18.75
CA VAL A 261 8.01 17.65 -18.85
C VAL A 261 8.17 18.59 -17.65
N LEU A 262 8.47 18.02 -16.48
CA LEU A 262 8.77 18.77 -15.26
C LEU A 262 10.17 18.44 -14.75
N GLU A 263 10.88 19.47 -14.28
CA GLU A 263 12.18 19.31 -13.65
C GLU A 263 12.12 18.38 -12.42
N PRO A 264 13.13 17.50 -12.22
CA PRO A 264 13.26 16.71 -11.00
C PRO A 264 13.28 17.60 -9.75
N ARG A 265 12.51 17.19 -8.74
CA ARG A 265 12.39 17.93 -7.47
C ARG A 265 12.32 16.94 -6.31
N GLU A 266 12.89 17.33 -5.18
CA GLU A 266 12.80 16.59 -3.92
C GLU A 266 11.37 16.63 -3.33
N GLU A 267 10.50 15.77 -3.86
CA GLU A 267 9.05 15.80 -3.64
C GLU A 267 8.69 15.73 -2.15
N GLN A 268 9.37 14.92 -1.35
CA GLN A 268 9.01 14.81 0.05
C GLN A 268 9.41 16.04 0.86
N LEU A 269 10.51 16.70 0.50
CA LEU A 269 10.96 17.93 1.14
C LEU A 269 10.05 19.09 0.76
N ALA A 270 9.71 19.18 -0.52
CA ALA A 270 8.69 20.07 -1.07
C ALA A 270 7.36 19.99 -0.31
N GLN A 271 6.84 18.77 -0.15
CA GLN A 271 5.61 18.53 0.59
C GLN A 271 5.75 18.86 2.08
N PHE A 272 6.92 18.64 2.68
CA PHE A 272 7.15 19.06 4.07
C PHE A 272 7.11 20.58 4.23
N LYS A 273 7.72 21.34 3.31
CA LYS A 273 7.63 22.81 3.29
C LYS A 273 6.16 23.26 3.20
N ARG A 274 5.35 22.58 2.38
CA ARG A 274 3.90 22.83 2.29
C ARG A 274 3.19 22.48 3.60
N ASP A 275 3.46 21.31 4.19
CA ASP A 275 2.87 20.87 5.46
C ASP A 275 3.13 21.91 6.57
N VAL A 276 4.34 22.47 6.63
CA VAL A 276 4.69 23.55 7.56
C VAL A 276 3.86 24.80 7.29
N ARG A 277 3.79 25.26 6.04
CA ARG A 277 3.02 26.47 5.68
C ARG A 277 1.54 26.33 6.06
N VAL A 278 0.90 25.24 5.65
CA VAL A 278 -0.52 24.98 5.95
C VAL A 278 -0.77 24.93 7.45
N CYS A 279 0.10 24.25 8.21
CA CYS A 279 -0.03 24.19 9.66
C CYS A 279 0.07 25.58 10.31
N LEU A 280 0.91 26.49 9.80
CA LEU A 280 1.05 27.84 10.34
C LEU A 280 -0.14 28.74 9.96
N GLU A 281 -0.71 28.56 8.78
CA GLU A 281 -1.94 29.25 8.32
C GLU A 281 -3.15 28.85 9.18
N GLU A 282 -3.25 27.59 9.60
CA GLU A 282 -4.33 27.09 10.47
C GLU A 282 -4.24 27.57 11.94
N VAL A 283 -3.06 28.01 12.39
CA VAL A 283 -2.87 28.45 13.79
C VAL A 283 -3.44 29.85 13.97
N ALA A 284 -4.52 30.00 14.74
CA ALA A 284 -5.17 31.29 14.99
C ALA A 284 -4.33 32.24 15.87
N ASP A 285 -3.63 31.72 16.87
CA ASP A 285 -2.87 32.52 17.84
C ASP A 285 -1.49 32.92 17.28
N LEU A 286 -1.17 34.23 17.32
CA LEU A 286 0.07 34.77 16.76
C LEU A 286 1.32 34.31 17.50
N HIS A 287 1.25 34.12 18.82
CA HIS A 287 2.37 33.66 19.62
C HIS A 287 2.67 32.19 19.34
N ASP A 288 1.64 31.33 19.36
CA ASP A 288 1.74 29.92 18.99
C ASP A 288 2.31 29.78 17.57
N ARG A 289 1.83 30.60 16.61
CA ARG A 289 2.32 30.60 15.23
C ARG A 289 3.81 30.96 15.15
N THR A 290 4.25 31.95 15.91
CA THR A 290 5.66 32.38 15.96
C THR A 290 6.57 31.29 16.54
N VAL A 291 6.15 30.66 17.63
CA VAL A 291 6.89 29.55 18.27
C VAL A 291 6.97 28.35 17.33
N LEU A 292 5.87 27.98 16.67
CA LEU A 292 5.84 26.88 15.71
C LEU A 292 6.68 27.16 14.47
N ALA A 293 6.66 28.40 13.96
CA ALA A 293 7.49 28.81 12.83
C ALA A 293 8.99 28.71 13.18
N ARG A 294 9.37 29.14 14.40
CA ARG A 294 10.74 28.99 14.92
C ARG A 294 11.13 27.51 15.02
N TYR A 295 10.26 26.68 15.61
CA TYR A 295 10.50 25.23 15.72
C TYR A 295 10.65 24.55 14.35
N ALA A 296 9.78 24.88 13.39
CA ALA A 296 9.86 24.35 12.04
C ALA A 296 11.14 24.78 11.33
N ARG A 297 11.48 26.07 11.39
CA ARG A 297 12.66 26.65 10.71
C ARG A 297 13.98 26.16 11.27
N TRP A 298 14.13 26.14 12.59
CA TRP A 298 15.43 25.90 13.24
C TRP A 298 15.65 24.46 13.69
N HIS A 299 14.60 23.65 13.81
CA HIS A 299 14.73 22.26 14.24
C HIS A 299 14.28 21.27 13.16
N LEU A 300 13.04 21.40 12.67
CA LEU A 300 12.49 20.38 11.76
C LEU A 300 13.08 20.46 10.35
N MET A 301 13.30 21.66 9.80
CA MET A 301 13.88 21.83 8.47
C MET A 301 15.33 21.35 8.40
N PRO A 302 16.23 21.71 9.35
CA PRO A 302 17.58 21.12 9.39
C PRO A 302 17.57 19.60 9.49
N LEU A 303 16.67 19.02 10.29
CA LEU A 303 16.51 17.56 10.37
C LEU A 303 16.05 16.94 9.04
N ALA A 304 15.21 17.63 8.26
CA ALA A 304 14.78 17.17 6.95
C ALA A 304 15.95 17.20 5.95
N HIS A 305 16.71 18.30 5.89
CA HIS A 305 17.87 18.45 5.02
C HIS A 305 18.98 17.45 5.34
N HIS A 306 19.33 17.29 6.61
CA HIS A 306 20.34 16.32 7.03
C HIS A 306 19.95 14.86 6.71
N ARG A 307 18.65 14.52 6.75
CA ARG A 307 18.16 13.20 6.33
C ARG A 307 18.25 13.00 4.81
N LEU A 308 17.91 14.06 4.07
CA LEU A 308 18.01 14.08 2.62
C LEU A 308 19.45 13.78 2.18
N GLU A 309 20.43 14.48 2.75
CA GLU A 309 21.86 14.30 2.45
C GLU A 309 22.36 12.88 2.79
N ARG A 310 21.97 12.31 3.93
CA ARG A 310 22.50 11.00 4.36
C ARG A 310 21.83 9.80 3.72
N SER A 311 20.55 9.89 3.39
CA SER A 311 19.75 8.69 3.10
C SER A 311 18.59 8.89 2.14
N GLY A 312 18.42 10.11 1.61
CA GLY A 312 17.17 10.55 1.00
C GLY A 312 16.12 10.93 2.04
N PHE A 313 15.10 11.67 1.60
CA PHE A 313 13.98 12.08 2.44
C PHE A 313 12.68 11.42 1.95
N ASN A 314 12.17 10.44 2.69
CA ASN A 314 11.02 9.64 2.26
C ASN A 314 9.69 10.05 2.94
N ARG A 315 8.57 9.51 2.43
CA ARG A 315 7.22 9.79 2.94
C ARG A 315 7.06 9.52 4.44
N PHE A 316 7.69 8.48 4.97
CA PHE A 316 7.60 8.15 6.40
C PHE A 316 8.37 9.13 7.27
N GLN A 317 9.55 9.56 6.82
CA GLN A 317 10.33 10.59 7.49
C GLN A 317 9.61 11.94 7.47
N ARG A 318 8.99 12.30 6.33
CA ARG A 318 8.11 13.47 6.22
C ARG A 318 6.96 13.40 7.21
N GLU A 319 6.20 12.31 7.18
CA GLU A 319 5.06 12.08 8.08
C GLU A 319 5.49 12.13 9.55
N HIS A 320 6.66 11.58 9.88
CA HIS A 320 7.21 11.66 11.23
C HIS A 320 7.49 13.11 11.67
N LEU A 321 8.08 13.95 10.80
CA LEU A 321 8.30 15.37 11.11
C LEU A 321 6.99 16.16 11.14
N ARG A 322 6.05 15.88 10.24
CA ARG A 322 4.69 16.45 10.26
C ARG A 322 3.98 16.15 11.59
N ARG A 323 4.05 14.91 12.08
CA ARG A 323 3.50 14.54 13.39
C ARG A 323 4.18 15.27 14.54
N LYS A 324 5.49 15.53 14.46
CA LYS A 324 6.18 16.38 15.46
C LYS A 324 5.62 17.81 15.48
N LEU A 325 5.45 18.42 14.31
CA LEU A 325 4.87 19.75 14.18
C LEU A 325 3.44 19.79 14.74
N GLN A 326 2.58 18.86 14.32
CA GLN A 326 1.19 18.77 14.78
C GLN A 326 1.11 18.50 16.29
N THR A 327 2.01 17.68 16.83
CA THR A 327 2.06 17.40 18.27
C THR A 327 2.44 18.66 19.06
N ALA A 328 3.41 19.44 18.58
CA ALA A 328 3.77 20.73 19.17
C ALA A 328 2.58 21.70 19.16
N HIS A 329 1.87 21.80 18.03
CA HIS A 329 0.68 22.65 17.93
C HIS A 329 -0.43 22.26 18.92
N VAL A 330 -0.70 20.95 19.06
CA VAL A 330 -1.70 20.45 20.02
C VAL A 330 -1.28 20.70 21.47
N LEU A 331 0.00 20.56 21.79
CA LEU A 331 0.53 20.87 23.12
C LEU A 331 0.41 22.36 23.45
N LEU A 332 0.82 23.25 22.53
CA LEU A 332 0.68 24.70 22.69
C LEU A 332 -0.78 25.11 22.90
N THR A 333 -1.68 24.57 22.07
CA THR A 333 -3.12 24.81 22.22
C THR A 333 -3.64 24.34 23.58
N HIS A 334 -3.12 23.23 24.12
CA HIS A 334 -3.50 22.75 25.45
C HIS A 334 -3.00 23.65 26.57
N ILE A 335 -1.74 24.10 26.50
CA ILE A 335 -1.13 25.03 27.47
C ILE A 335 -1.96 26.33 27.51
N ARG A 336 -2.25 26.89 26.33
CA ARG A 336 -3.06 28.10 26.18
C ARG A 336 -4.49 27.93 26.71
N ARG A 337 -5.17 26.82 26.41
CA ARG A 337 -6.52 26.52 26.94
C ARG A 337 -6.57 26.42 28.47
N ARG A 338 -5.44 26.19 29.12
CA ARG A 338 -5.31 26.19 30.58
C ARG A 338 -4.89 27.55 31.14
N GLY A 339 -4.90 28.61 30.33
CA GLY A 339 -4.47 29.96 30.73
C GLY A 339 -2.97 30.09 30.99
N ASN A 340 -2.18 29.14 30.51
CA ASN A 340 -0.72 29.16 30.64
C ASN A 340 -0.09 29.55 29.30
N THR A 341 1.15 29.99 29.35
CA THR A 341 2.08 30.25 28.25
C THR A 341 3.30 29.33 28.42
N LEU A 342 4.21 29.31 27.44
CA LEU A 342 5.38 28.44 27.56
C LEU A 342 6.30 28.85 28.73
N ASP A 343 6.40 30.15 29.01
CA ASP A 343 7.27 30.74 30.04
C ASP A 343 6.76 30.55 31.47
N ASN A 344 5.48 30.18 31.66
CA ASN A 344 4.91 29.88 32.98
C ASN A 344 4.40 28.43 33.11
N VAL A 345 4.70 27.56 32.15
CA VAL A 345 4.22 26.18 32.17
C VAL A 345 4.82 25.40 33.34
N THR A 346 3.99 24.61 34.02
CA THR A 346 4.39 23.80 35.18
C THR A 346 4.68 22.34 34.79
N GLN A 347 5.54 21.67 35.57
CA GLN A 347 5.83 20.24 35.42
C GLN A 347 4.55 19.40 35.42
N THR A 348 3.63 19.69 36.36
CA THR A 348 2.36 18.96 36.50
C THR A 348 1.48 19.06 35.26
N LEU A 349 1.46 20.21 34.59
CA LEU A 349 0.69 20.39 33.36
C LEU A 349 1.28 19.55 32.22
N VAL A 350 2.61 19.60 32.05
CA VAL A 350 3.33 18.83 31.02
C VAL A 350 3.13 17.32 31.24
N ASP A 351 3.34 16.84 32.47
CA ASP A 351 3.21 15.42 32.79
C ASP A 351 1.78 14.90 32.60
N ARG A 352 0.78 15.66 33.07
CA ARG A 352 -0.63 15.30 32.87
C ARG A 352 -0.97 15.18 31.38
N TRP A 353 -0.45 16.10 30.57
CA TRP A 353 -0.65 16.05 29.13
C TRP A 353 0.07 14.83 28.49
N LEU A 354 1.30 14.53 28.89
CA LEU A 354 2.07 13.38 28.40
C LEU A 354 1.41 12.05 28.79
N ILE A 355 0.85 11.95 30.00
CA ILE A 355 0.11 10.76 30.47
C ILE A 355 -1.16 10.55 29.63
N ALA A 356 -1.91 11.63 29.35
CA ALA A 356 -3.10 11.55 28.50
C ALA A 356 -2.76 11.25 27.03
N ASN A 357 -1.57 11.60 26.57
CA ASN A 357 -1.14 11.49 25.17
C ASN A 357 0.07 10.54 25.01
N LYS A 358 0.01 9.32 25.58
CA LYS A 358 1.11 8.34 25.55
C LYS A 358 1.75 8.14 24.17
N SER A 359 0.92 8.04 23.11
CA SER A 359 1.40 7.84 21.73
C SER A 359 2.16 9.02 21.14
N ARG A 360 2.04 10.21 21.74
CA ARG A 360 2.65 11.48 21.28
C ARG A 360 3.88 11.91 22.09
N GLN A 361 4.22 11.19 23.17
CA GLN A 361 5.30 11.57 24.09
C GLN A 361 6.64 11.77 23.37
N ASN A 362 7.00 10.85 22.47
CA ASN A 362 8.24 10.91 21.70
C ASN A 362 8.30 12.14 20.78
N GLN A 363 7.16 12.52 20.19
CA GLN A 363 7.06 13.69 19.31
C GLN A 363 7.11 14.99 20.13
N ALA A 364 6.40 15.04 21.25
CA ALA A 364 6.34 16.19 22.14
C ALA A 364 7.70 16.50 22.79
N ARG A 365 8.44 15.46 23.22
CA ARG A 365 9.79 15.61 23.78
C ARG A 365 10.72 16.40 22.86
N SER A 366 10.65 16.15 21.55
CA SER A 366 11.48 16.88 20.57
C SER A 366 11.21 18.38 20.56
N PHE A 367 9.96 18.78 20.78
CA PHE A 367 9.57 20.19 20.86
C PHE A 367 9.95 20.80 22.20
N LEU A 368 9.67 20.11 23.31
CA LEU A 368 10.03 20.56 24.65
C LEU A 368 11.54 20.79 24.80
N LEU A 369 12.37 19.88 24.27
CA LEU A 369 13.83 20.06 24.27
C LEU A 369 14.24 21.31 23.49
N CYS A 370 13.71 21.50 22.29
CA CYS A 370 13.99 22.69 21.48
C CYS A 370 13.56 23.98 22.19
N ALA A 371 12.37 23.99 22.79
CA ALA A 371 11.86 25.13 23.53
C ALA A 371 12.70 25.43 24.78
N ALA A 372 13.19 24.41 25.50
CA ALA A 372 14.14 24.58 26.59
C ALA A 372 15.49 25.15 26.12
N THR A 373 16.05 24.66 25.00
CA THR A 373 17.27 25.21 24.39
C THR A 373 17.09 26.67 23.97
N CYS A 374 15.90 27.06 23.54
CA CYS A 374 15.57 28.45 23.21
C CYS A 374 15.12 29.29 24.42
N HIS A 375 15.23 28.77 25.65
CA HIS A 375 14.80 29.43 26.89
C HIS A 375 13.33 29.90 26.88
N LEU A 376 12.45 29.17 26.18
CA LEU A 376 11.02 29.46 26.13
C LEU A 376 10.24 28.79 27.27
N ILE A 377 10.85 27.83 27.98
CA ILE A 377 10.24 27.05 29.06
C ILE A 377 11.07 27.25 30.35
N PRO A 378 10.43 27.30 31.53
CA PRO A 378 11.12 27.32 32.82
C PRO A 378 12.13 26.19 32.99
N ARG A 379 13.28 26.50 33.63
CA ARG A 379 14.38 25.54 33.87
C ARG A 379 13.99 24.40 34.83
N ASN A 380 12.94 24.56 35.62
CA ASN A 380 12.44 23.56 36.56
C ASN A 380 11.50 22.51 35.91
N VAL A 381 11.19 22.63 34.62
CA VAL A 381 10.42 21.63 33.88
C VAL A 381 11.37 20.52 33.40
N ALA A 382 11.27 19.35 34.03
CA ALA A 382 12.02 18.16 33.69
C ALA A 382 11.46 17.48 32.43
N ILE A 383 12.34 17.21 31.45
CA ILE A 383 11.98 16.52 30.21
C ILE A 383 12.48 15.07 30.28
N ALA A 384 11.59 14.14 30.63
CA ALA A 384 11.93 12.73 30.85
C ALA A 384 12.43 12.01 29.59
N SER A 385 13.50 11.21 29.72
CA SER A 385 14.02 10.35 28.64
C SER A 385 12.98 9.29 28.27
N ALA A 386 12.66 9.19 26.98
CA ALA A 386 11.71 8.20 26.51
C ALA A 386 12.31 6.79 26.56
N THR A 387 11.70 5.89 27.34
CA THR A 387 11.99 4.45 27.27
C THR A 387 11.48 3.91 25.93
N ARG A 388 12.40 3.56 25.02
CA ARG A 388 12.05 2.81 23.81
C ARG A 388 11.66 1.39 24.22
N THR A 389 10.38 1.06 24.17
CA THR A 389 9.92 -0.33 24.08
C THR A 389 10.41 -0.89 22.75
N VAL A 390 11.48 -1.69 22.79
CA VAL A 390 11.95 -2.47 21.63
C VAL A 390 10.93 -3.58 21.39
N ASP A 391 10.38 -3.67 20.19
CA ASP A 391 9.57 -4.82 19.78
C ASP A 391 10.46 -6.07 19.77
N ARG A 392 10.21 -6.97 20.72
CA ARG A 392 10.97 -8.21 20.95
C ARG A 392 10.39 -9.40 20.20
N SER A 393 9.39 -9.18 19.34
CA SER A 393 8.81 -10.28 18.58
C SER A 393 9.82 -10.85 17.58
N ILE A 394 9.84 -12.19 17.51
CA ILE A 394 10.74 -12.97 16.65
C ILE A 394 9.90 -13.88 15.75
N MET A 395 10.45 -14.21 14.59
CA MET A 395 9.98 -15.32 13.77
C MET A 395 10.58 -16.60 14.33
N SER A 396 9.83 -17.71 14.34
CA SER A 396 10.38 -18.99 14.80
C SER A 396 11.53 -19.43 13.87
N ASP A 397 12.53 -20.12 14.41
CA ASP A 397 13.65 -20.60 13.59
C ASP A 397 13.22 -21.63 12.55
N ALA A 398 12.26 -22.50 12.89
CA ALA A 398 11.70 -23.47 11.97
C ALA A 398 11.04 -22.78 10.76
N ASP A 399 10.12 -21.83 10.99
CA ASP A 399 9.45 -21.10 9.90
C ASP A 399 10.47 -20.31 9.07
N ARG A 400 11.45 -19.68 9.73
CA ARG A 400 12.48 -18.87 9.08
C ARG A 400 13.36 -19.71 8.15
N ILE A 401 13.82 -20.88 8.61
CA ILE A 401 14.67 -21.79 7.84
C ILE A 401 13.87 -22.42 6.69
N LEU A 402 12.65 -22.92 6.94
CA LEU A 402 11.80 -23.50 5.89
C LEU A 402 11.46 -22.49 4.81
N THR A 403 11.15 -21.24 5.20
CA THR A 403 10.89 -20.16 4.23
C THR A 403 12.14 -19.83 3.43
N ALA A 404 13.33 -19.80 4.06
CA ALA A 404 14.59 -19.53 3.35
C ALA A 404 14.91 -20.63 2.34
N LEU A 405 14.75 -21.90 2.71
CA LEU A 405 14.94 -23.05 1.82
C LEU A 405 13.98 -23.01 0.64
N ARG A 406 12.69 -22.72 0.86
CA ARG A 406 11.72 -22.57 -0.23
C ARG A 406 12.14 -21.46 -1.20
N LEU A 407 12.58 -20.31 -0.70
CA LEU A 407 13.04 -19.21 -1.56
C LEU A 407 14.33 -19.55 -2.32
N GLU A 408 15.18 -20.42 -1.79
CA GLU A 408 16.34 -20.92 -2.51
C GLU A 408 15.96 -21.83 -3.68
N THR A 409 14.87 -22.59 -3.59
CA THR A 409 14.53 -23.65 -4.56
C THR A 409 13.35 -23.34 -5.49
N ASP A 410 12.43 -22.47 -5.09
CA ASP A 410 11.18 -22.21 -5.83
C ASP A 410 11.36 -21.14 -6.91
N ASP A 411 11.37 -21.54 -8.18
CA ASP A 411 11.53 -20.66 -9.33
C ASP A 411 10.23 -19.98 -9.79
N SER A 412 9.10 -20.22 -9.12
CA SER A 412 7.83 -19.53 -9.43
C SER A 412 7.81 -18.07 -8.98
N GLU A 413 8.68 -17.71 -8.03
CA GLU A 413 8.76 -16.38 -7.45
C GLU A 413 9.84 -15.51 -8.11
N HIS A 414 9.60 -14.20 -8.13
CA HIS A 414 10.52 -13.26 -8.78
C HIS A 414 11.91 -13.28 -8.13
N ILE A 415 12.98 -13.41 -8.93
CA ILE A 415 14.37 -13.56 -8.45
C ILE A 415 14.79 -12.49 -7.42
N THR A 416 14.38 -11.25 -7.65
CA THR A 416 14.58 -10.11 -6.73
C THR A 416 14.04 -10.39 -5.33
N ASP A 417 12.84 -10.95 -5.22
CA ASP A 417 12.19 -11.16 -3.94
C ASP A 417 12.76 -12.41 -3.23
N ARG A 418 13.15 -13.44 -4.00
CA ARG A 418 13.87 -14.62 -3.50
C ARG A 418 15.21 -14.26 -2.85
N VAL A 419 16.08 -13.56 -3.58
CA VAL A 419 17.39 -13.13 -3.07
C VAL A 419 17.23 -12.23 -1.84
N ALA A 420 16.32 -11.24 -1.91
CA ALA A 420 16.05 -10.36 -0.77
C ALA A 420 15.55 -11.12 0.45
N GLY A 421 14.62 -12.06 0.27
CA GLY A 421 14.07 -12.88 1.34
C GLY A 421 15.15 -13.74 2.01
N CYS A 422 16.01 -14.41 1.22
CA CYS A 422 17.13 -15.17 1.76
C CYS A 422 18.09 -14.29 2.58
N LEU A 423 18.45 -13.11 2.08
CA LEU A 423 19.33 -12.18 2.79
C LEU A 423 18.72 -11.67 4.12
N VAL A 424 17.40 -11.48 4.18
CA VAL A 424 16.71 -11.12 5.43
C VAL A 424 16.65 -12.31 6.38
N LEU A 425 16.25 -13.49 5.90
CA LEU A 425 15.98 -14.66 6.74
C LEU A 425 17.26 -15.30 7.27
N GLN A 426 18.36 -15.27 6.51
CA GLN A 426 19.60 -15.95 6.86
C GLN A 426 20.57 -15.03 7.58
N TYR A 427 20.71 -13.78 7.11
CA TYR A 427 21.73 -12.84 7.61
C TYR A 427 21.13 -11.63 8.35
N GLY A 428 19.80 -11.59 8.53
CA GLY A 428 19.14 -10.51 9.27
C GLY A 428 19.39 -9.13 8.66
N LEU A 429 19.62 -9.04 7.34
CA LEU A 429 19.82 -7.77 6.66
C LEU A 429 18.54 -6.95 6.67
N ARG A 430 18.68 -5.64 6.81
CA ARG A 430 17.54 -4.73 6.79
C ARG A 430 17.19 -4.40 5.34
N THR A 431 15.89 -4.36 5.05
CA THR A 431 15.41 -4.03 3.70
C THR A 431 15.81 -2.63 3.24
N ASP A 432 16.00 -1.67 4.15
CA ASP A 432 16.49 -0.32 3.79
C ASP A 432 17.98 -0.27 3.43
N ARG A 433 18.76 -1.30 3.81
CA ARG A 433 20.13 -1.51 3.31
C ARG A 433 20.14 -2.31 2.02
N LEU A 434 19.35 -3.39 1.95
CA LEU A 434 19.28 -4.25 0.76
C LEU A 434 18.98 -3.45 -0.51
N VAL A 435 17.99 -2.56 -0.46
CA VAL A 435 17.60 -1.77 -1.63
C VAL A 435 18.70 -0.84 -2.12
N LYS A 436 19.69 -0.50 -1.28
CA LYS A 436 20.80 0.39 -1.66
C LYS A 436 21.99 -0.36 -2.25
N LEU A 437 21.97 -1.69 -2.28
CA LEU A 437 23.07 -2.48 -2.81
C LEU A 437 23.23 -2.24 -4.32
N THR A 438 24.47 -2.06 -4.73
CA THR A 438 24.92 -1.95 -6.12
C THR A 438 25.79 -3.16 -6.48
N PRO A 439 26.02 -3.46 -7.78
CA PRO A 439 26.97 -4.48 -8.19
C PRO A 439 28.37 -4.33 -7.58
N ASP A 440 28.79 -3.11 -7.25
CA ASP A 440 30.11 -2.85 -6.64
C ASP A 440 30.25 -3.42 -5.23
N HIS A 441 29.13 -3.76 -4.58
CA HIS A 441 29.14 -4.45 -3.29
C HIS A 441 29.35 -5.96 -3.43
N ILE A 442 29.42 -6.50 -4.65
CA ILE A 442 29.50 -7.93 -4.91
C ILE A 442 30.95 -8.31 -5.17
N LEU A 443 31.40 -9.32 -4.45
CA LEU A 443 32.74 -9.88 -4.58
C LEU A 443 32.67 -11.28 -5.16
N VAL A 444 33.69 -11.66 -5.93
CA VAL A 444 33.90 -13.04 -6.36
C VAL A 444 34.92 -13.66 -5.40
N HIS A 445 34.65 -14.87 -4.92
CA HIS A 445 35.58 -15.54 -4.02
C HIS A 445 36.92 -15.81 -4.74
N PRO A 446 38.07 -15.52 -4.12
CA PRO A 446 39.37 -15.67 -4.78
C PRO A 446 39.73 -17.12 -5.07
N GLU A 447 39.27 -18.05 -4.23
CA GLU A 447 39.66 -19.47 -4.27
C GLU A 447 38.54 -20.42 -4.69
N GLU A 448 37.28 -19.96 -4.69
CA GLU A 448 36.10 -20.81 -4.89
C GLU A 448 35.25 -20.28 -6.06
N PRO A 449 35.41 -20.83 -7.27
CA PRO A 449 34.66 -20.38 -8.44
C PRO A 449 33.15 -20.48 -8.23
N GLY A 450 32.42 -19.42 -8.56
CA GLY A 450 30.95 -19.38 -8.44
C GLY A 450 30.44 -19.02 -7.03
N VAL A 451 31.31 -18.88 -6.03
CA VAL A 451 30.94 -18.31 -4.74
C VAL A 451 31.01 -16.79 -4.82
N LEU A 452 29.90 -16.14 -4.48
CA LEU A 452 29.80 -14.69 -4.40
C LEU A 452 29.79 -14.23 -2.94
N GLY A 453 30.31 -13.04 -2.71
CA GLY A 453 30.30 -12.36 -1.41
C GLY A 453 29.64 -11.00 -1.48
N LEU A 454 29.31 -10.46 -0.31
CA LEU A 454 28.83 -9.08 -0.14
C LEU A 454 29.80 -8.29 0.75
N GLN A 455 30.31 -7.17 0.24
CA GLN A 455 31.07 -6.20 1.03
C GLN A 455 30.09 -5.28 1.78
N LEU A 456 29.70 -5.66 3.00
CA LEU A 456 28.74 -4.90 3.82
C LEU A 456 29.38 -4.16 4.99
N GLY A 457 30.45 -4.74 5.55
CA GLY A 457 31.22 -4.15 6.64
C GLY A 457 32.71 -4.09 6.29
N ARG A 458 33.55 -4.34 7.29
CA ARG A 458 35.01 -4.41 7.10
C ARG A 458 35.39 -5.67 6.35
N ASP A 459 34.81 -6.80 6.75
CA ASP A 459 35.15 -8.11 6.21
C ASP A 459 34.06 -8.59 5.23
N PRO A 460 34.43 -9.32 4.16
CA PRO A 460 33.48 -9.79 3.16
C PRO A 460 32.58 -10.90 3.73
N LEU A 461 31.28 -10.80 3.46
CA LEU A 461 30.32 -11.86 3.76
C LEU A 461 30.22 -12.83 2.58
N TRP A 462 30.90 -13.97 2.63
CA TRP A 462 30.78 -15.02 1.63
C TRP A 462 29.44 -15.76 1.75
N LEU A 463 28.73 -15.89 0.63
CA LEU A 463 27.39 -16.47 0.59
C LEU A 463 27.44 -17.97 0.33
N ARG A 464 26.44 -18.70 0.83
CA ARG A 464 26.30 -20.12 0.54
C ARG A 464 26.07 -20.36 -0.95
N PRO A 465 26.56 -21.48 -1.54
CA PRO A 465 26.55 -21.70 -2.98
C PRO A 465 25.19 -21.46 -3.67
N ARG A 466 24.08 -21.92 -3.06
CA ARG A 466 22.74 -21.70 -3.61
C ARG A 466 22.36 -20.22 -3.69
N LEU A 467 22.69 -19.45 -2.66
CA LEU A 467 22.42 -18.01 -2.66
C LEU A 467 23.36 -17.25 -3.60
N SER A 468 24.61 -17.73 -3.76
CA SER A 468 25.54 -17.20 -4.77
C SER A 468 24.99 -17.36 -6.18
N ALA A 469 24.43 -18.53 -6.52
CA ALA A 469 23.79 -18.76 -7.82
C ALA A 469 22.58 -17.83 -8.05
N LEU A 470 21.70 -17.68 -7.05
CA LEU A 470 20.56 -16.76 -7.15
C LEU A 470 20.99 -15.30 -7.27
N LEU A 471 22.03 -14.89 -6.54
CA LEU A 471 22.59 -13.56 -6.65
C LEU A 471 23.16 -13.32 -8.06
N GLN A 472 23.87 -14.29 -8.62
CA GLN A 472 24.37 -14.22 -9.99
C GLN A 472 23.24 -14.09 -11.03
N GLN A 473 22.16 -14.85 -10.86
CA GLN A 473 20.97 -14.73 -11.69
C GLN A 473 20.34 -13.34 -11.58
N LEU A 474 20.19 -12.80 -10.37
CA LEU A 474 19.69 -11.44 -10.14
C LEU A 474 20.57 -10.39 -10.84
N ILE A 475 21.90 -10.53 -10.78
CA ILE A 475 22.83 -9.62 -11.47
C ILE A 475 22.53 -9.61 -12.97
N ASN A 476 22.28 -10.76 -13.60
CA ASN A 476 22.07 -10.88 -15.04
C ASN A 476 20.68 -10.38 -15.47
N GLU A 477 19.65 -10.67 -14.68
CA GLU A 477 18.24 -10.40 -14.98
C GLU A 477 17.75 -9.03 -14.48
N ARG A 478 18.53 -8.29 -13.68
CA ARG A 478 18.08 -7.01 -13.11
C ARG A 478 17.67 -6.01 -14.21
N ARG A 479 16.45 -5.50 -14.15
CA ARG A 479 15.93 -4.45 -15.05
C ARG A 479 15.08 -3.46 -14.25
N PRO A 480 15.01 -2.18 -14.64
CA PRO A 480 14.05 -1.22 -14.10
C PRO A 480 12.61 -1.77 -14.18
N LEU A 481 11.78 -1.48 -13.17
CA LEU A 481 10.41 -2.00 -13.11
C LEU A 481 9.46 -1.27 -14.06
N ALA A 482 9.75 -0.04 -14.48
CA ALA A 482 8.96 0.62 -15.51
C ALA A 482 9.21 -0.02 -16.86
N ALA A 483 8.16 -0.60 -17.45
CA ALA A 483 8.14 -1.14 -18.80
C ALA A 483 8.91 -0.29 -19.85
N PRO A 484 8.64 1.02 -20.01
CA PRO A 484 9.33 1.84 -21.02
C PRO A 484 10.84 2.00 -20.77
N LEU A 485 11.32 1.71 -19.56
CA LEU A 485 12.73 1.92 -19.17
C LEU A 485 13.47 0.61 -18.92
N ARG A 486 12.88 -0.54 -19.23
CA ARG A 486 13.47 -1.87 -18.98
C ARG A 486 14.81 -2.06 -19.65
N THR A 487 15.05 -1.45 -20.80
CA THR A 487 16.31 -1.57 -21.55
C THR A 487 17.44 -0.69 -20.98
N ARG A 488 17.13 0.27 -20.10
CA ARG A 488 18.14 1.14 -19.50
C ARG A 488 18.87 0.43 -18.36
N LYS A 489 20.19 0.66 -18.28
CA LYS A 489 21.03 0.13 -17.20
C LYS A 489 20.64 0.76 -15.86
N THR A 490 20.73 -0.03 -14.78
CA THR A 490 20.47 0.38 -13.40
C THR A 490 21.74 0.12 -12.55
N PRO A 491 22.16 1.09 -11.70
CA PRO A 491 23.25 0.88 -10.77
C PRO A 491 22.83 0.06 -9.54
N TYR A 492 21.53 -0.12 -9.30
CA TYR A 492 21.03 -0.87 -8.15
C TYR A 492 20.84 -2.35 -8.47
N LEU A 493 21.22 -3.20 -7.53
CA LEU A 493 20.95 -4.65 -7.55
C LEU A 493 19.46 -4.95 -7.40
N PHE A 494 18.73 -4.10 -6.66
CA PHE A 494 17.28 -4.18 -6.48
C PHE A 494 16.61 -2.95 -7.14
N PRO A 495 16.44 -2.95 -8.47
CA PRO A 495 15.95 -1.80 -9.21
C PRO A 495 14.50 -1.44 -8.88
N GLY A 496 14.23 -0.13 -8.87
CA GLY A 496 12.92 0.46 -8.67
C GLY A 496 12.21 0.75 -9.98
N LEU A 497 11.26 1.68 -9.94
CA LEU A 497 10.48 2.06 -11.13
C LEU A 497 11.37 2.71 -12.20
N ARG A 498 12.28 3.60 -11.79
CA ARG A 498 13.21 4.28 -12.69
C ARG A 498 14.60 3.61 -12.66
N PRO A 499 15.40 3.72 -13.74
CA PRO A 499 16.75 3.15 -13.79
C PRO A 499 17.69 3.72 -12.73
N ASP A 500 17.51 4.99 -12.37
CA ASP A 500 18.30 5.72 -11.38
C ASP A 500 17.80 5.55 -9.94
N GLN A 501 16.80 4.68 -9.70
CA GLN A 501 16.21 4.51 -8.38
C GLN A 501 16.10 3.04 -7.99
N ALA A 502 16.38 2.75 -6.72
CA ALA A 502 16.14 1.46 -6.13
C ALA A 502 14.64 1.21 -5.83
N VAL A 503 14.26 -0.06 -5.68
CA VAL A 503 12.95 -0.40 -5.12
C VAL A 503 12.82 0.19 -3.72
N THR A 504 11.65 0.70 -3.37
CA THR A 504 11.45 1.23 -2.01
C THR A 504 11.43 0.09 -0.99
N SER A 505 12.07 0.29 0.17
CA SER A 505 12.10 -0.69 1.26
C SER A 505 10.70 -1.18 1.65
N THR A 506 9.68 -0.32 1.63
CA THR A 506 8.29 -0.72 1.91
C THR A 506 7.65 -1.57 0.82
N THR A 507 7.98 -1.33 -0.44
CA THR A 507 7.52 -2.18 -1.54
C THR A 507 8.15 -3.56 -1.43
N LEU A 508 9.46 -3.62 -1.14
CA LEU A 508 10.16 -4.88 -0.89
C LEU A 508 9.56 -5.63 0.31
N GLN A 509 9.35 -4.95 1.45
CA GLN A 509 8.69 -5.56 2.62
C GLN A 509 7.32 -6.14 2.29
N ARG A 510 6.48 -5.41 1.55
CA ARG A 510 5.15 -5.90 1.13
C ARG A 510 5.22 -7.12 0.23
N ARG A 511 6.21 -7.20 -0.66
CA ARG A 511 6.45 -8.39 -1.51
C ARG A 511 6.88 -9.57 -0.65
N LEU A 512 7.85 -9.38 0.23
CA LEU A 512 8.30 -10.40 1.19
C LEU A 512 7.18 -10.91 2.11
N THR A 513 6.22 -10.05 2.50
CA THR A 513 5.03 -10.49 3.26
C THR A 513 4.16 -11.48 2.50
N ARG A 514 4.03 -11.34 1.18
CA ARG A 514 3.29 -12.31 0.35
C ARG A 514 4.03 -13.65 0.26
N LEU A 515 5.35 -13.61 0.36
CA LEU A 515 6.23 -14.79 0.42
C LEU A 515 6.30 -15.42 1.83
N GLY A 516 5.34 -15.17 2.71
CA GLY A 516 5.32 -15.78 4.04
C GLY A 516 6.34 -15.20 5.04
N ILE A 517 6.90 -14.01 4.78
CA ILE A 517 7.69 -13.25 5.77
C ILE A 517 6.78 -12.17 6.40
N PRO A 518 5.97 -12.50 7.43
CA PRO A 518 4.92 -11.61 7.92
C PRO A 518 5.45 -10.30 8.50
N SER A 519 6.68 -10.31 9.01
CA SER A 519 7.41 -9.12 9.43
C SER A 519 8.90 -9.31 9.20
N THR A 520 9.47 -8.46 8.34
CA THR A 520 10.93 -8.46 8.11
C THR A 520 11.70 -8.10 9.37
N SER A 521 11.10 -7.34 10.30
CA SER A 521 11.72 -7.06 11.60
C SER A 521 11.77 -8.32 12.46
N LYS A 522 10.70 -9.11 12.52
CA LYS A 522 10.67 -10.37 13.28
C LYS A 522 11.65 -11.40 12.73
N ALA A 523 11.68 -11.54 11.40
CA ALA A 523 12.63 -12.41 10.70
C ALA A 523 14.08 -12.00 10.99
N ARG A 524 14.37 -10.70 10.89
CA ARG A 524 15.68 -10.13 11.24
C ARG A 524 16.05 -10.41 12.69
N ASN A 525 15.14 -10.15 13.64
CA ASN A 525 15.38 -10.37 15.06
C ASN A 525 15.73 -11.84 15.34
N GLY A 526 14.99 -12.78 14.74
CA GLY A 526 15.26 -14.23 14.84
C GLY A 526 16.63 -14.61 14.25
N ALA A 527 16.95 -14.13 13.05
CA ALA A 527 18.25 -14.37 12.42
C ALA A 527 19.42 -13.84 13.28
N TRP A 528 19.30 -12.63 13.84
CA TRP A 528 20.33 -12.05 14.70
C TRP A 528 20.52 -12.83 16.01
N LEU A 529 19.43 -13.25 16.66
CA LEU A 529 19.52 -14.06 17.88
C LEU A 529 20.16 -15.42 17.59
N SER A 530 19.82 -16.05 16.46
CA SER A 530 20.42 -17.31 16.01
C SER A 530 21.92 -17.15 15.71
N MET A 531 22.32 -16.10 14.98
CA MET A 531 23.72 -15.86 14.62
C MET A 531 24.59 -15.51 15.83
N VAL A 532 24.12 -14.66 16.73
CA VAL A 532 24.90 -14.25 17.92
C VAL A 532 25.03 -15.40 18.93
N GLY A 533 24.13 -16.38 18.90
CA GLY A 533 24.28 -17.63 19.64
C GLY A 533 25.34 -18.57 19.06
N ALA A 534 25.71 -18.41 17.78
CA ALA A 534 26.66 -19.27 17.08
C ALA A 534 28.04 -18.64 16.87
N VAL A 535 28.11 -17.31 16.71
CA VAL A 535 29.33 -16.56 16.38
C VAL A 535 29.44 -15.31 17.25
N HIS A 536 30.66 -14.93 17.61
CA HIS A 536 30.91 -13.73 18.42
C HIS A 536 30.36 -12.47 17.72
N TRP A 537 29.65 -11.63 18.48
CA TRP A 537 28.92 -10.47 17.95
C TRP A 537 29.82 -9.46 17.22
N LYS A 538 31.10 -9.34 17.60
CA LYS A 538 32.06 -8.44 16.94
C LYS A 538 32.32 -8.87 15.49
N MET A 539 32.51 -10.16 15.25
CA MET A 539 32.68 -10.69 13.89
C MET A 539 31.44 -10.42 13.04
N LEU A 540 30.24 -10.60 13.60
CA LEU A 540 28.99 -10.28 12.90
C LEU A 540 28.85 -8.77 12.62
N ALA A 541 29.38 -7.90 13.49
CA ALA A 541 29.42 -6.46 13.26
C ALA A 541 30.34 -6.12 12.07
N ASP A 542 31.51 -6.75 12.02
CA ASP A 542 32.52 -6.53 10.98
C ASP A 542 32.08 -7.12 9.62
N LEU A 543 31.39 -8.27 9.59
CA LEU A 543 30.81 -8.88 8.38
C LEU A 543 29.58 -8.12 7.84
N LEU A 544 28.65 -7.75 8.72
CA LEU A 544 27.33 -7.19 8.33
C LEU A 544 27.29 -5.65 8.38
N GLY A 545 28.42 -5.01 8.70
CA GLY A 545 28.59 -3.55 8.72
C GLY A 545 27.69 -2.87 9.76
N LEU A 546 27.60 -3.41 10.97
CA LEU A 546 26.84 -2.80 12.06
C LEU A 546 27.76 -2.08 13.04
N ALA A 547 27.25 -1.01 13.66
CA ALA A 547 27.94 -0.37 14.77
C ALA A 547 28.05 -1.36 15.94
N ASP A 548 29.22 -1.42 16.57
CA ASP A 548 29.52 -2.36 17.66
C ASP A 548 28.47 -2.33 18.77
N GLY A 549 28.05 -1.14 19.21
CA GLY A 549 27.00 -1.02 20.25
C GLY A 549 25.65 -1.62 19.84
N THR A 550 25.33 -1.66 18.54
CA THR A 550 24.11 -2.32 18.05
C THR A 550 24.25 -3.85 18.09
N ALA A 551 25.39 -4.39 17.66
CA ALA A 551 25.65 -5.83 17.69
C ALA A 551 25.80 -6.37 19.12
N HIS A 552 26.48 -5.63 19.99
CA HIS A 552 26.60 -5.95 21.42
C HIS A 552 25.24 -5.94 22.13
N ASN A 553 24.33 -5.04 21.76
CA ASN A 553 22.96 -5.07 22.27
C ASN A 553 22.20 -6.35 21.87
N TRP A 554 22.43 -6.88 20.65
CA TRP A 554 21.87 -8.18 20.26
C TRP A 554 22.43 -9.34 21.09
N HIS A 555 23.72 -9.32 21.41
CA HIS A 555 24.36 -10.28 22.31
C HIS A 555 23.76 -10.25 23.72
N LYS A 556 23.58 -9.05 24.29
CA LYS A 556 22.90 -8.88 25.58
C LYS A 556 21.49 -9.45 25.57
N LEU A 557 20.74 -9.22 24.49
CA LEU A 557 19.38 -9.74 24.34
C LEU A 557 19.33 -11.26 24.19
N ASN A 558 20.35 -11.90 23.64
CA ASN A 558 20.48 -13.35 23.54
C ASN A 558 20.84 -14.02 24.90
N GLY A 559 21.16 -13.22 25.92
CA GLY A 559 21.58 -13.73 27.23
C GLY A 559 23.09 -13.92 27.37
N GLY A 560 23.89 -13.37 26.46
CA GLY A 560 25.35 -13.53 26.47
C GLY A 560 26.03 -13.04 27.76
N ASP A 561 25.53 -11.96 28.39
CA ASP A 561 26.05 -11.52 29.70
C ASP A 561 25.74 -12.54 30.81
N ARG A 562 24.66 -13.32 30.71
CA ARG A 562 24.36 -14.40 31.68
C ARG A 562 25.27 -15.60 31.47
N ALA A 563 25.60 -15.96 30.23
CA ALA A 563 26.55 -17.03 29.93
C ALA A 563 27.97 -16.66 30.37
N SER A 564 28.43 -15.43 30.11
CA SER A 564 29.70 -14.92 30.63
C SER A 564 29.72 -14.80 32.16
N TYR A 565 28.61 -14.39 32.78
CA TYR A 565 28.48 -14.38 34.24
C TYR A 565 28.57 -15.80 34.83
N VAL A 566 27.86 -16.79 34.26
CA VAL A 566 27.90 -18.19 34.69
C VAL A 566 29.28 -18.79 34.44
N ALA A 567 29.92 -18.53 33.29
CA ALA A 567 31.28 -18.97 33.00
C ALA A 567 32.31 -18.37 33.97
N SER A 568 32.20 -17.09 34.30
CA SER A 568 33.08 -16.44 35.29
C SER A 568 32.89 -17.00 36.70
N ARG A 569 31.65 -17.37 37.08
CA ARG A 569 31.35 -18.06 38.34
C ARG A 569 31.88 -19.50 38.37
N LEU A 570 31.81 -20.22 37.25
CA LEU A 570 32.34 -21.57 37.12
C LEU A 570 33.88 -21.58 37.17
N GLN A 571 34.54 -20.62 36.52
CA GLN A 571 35.99 -20.43 36.63
C GLN A 571 36.42 -20.04 38.05
N ALA A 572 35.66 -19.17 38.72
CA ALA A 572 35.91 -18.82 40.13
C ALA A 572 35.71 -20.01 41.09
N SER A 573 34.82 -20.97 40.75
CA SER A 573 34.66 -22.21 41.53
C SER A 573 35.71 -23.29 41.22
N GLN A 574 36.47 -23.13 40.14
CA GLN A 574 37.54 -24.05 39.72
C GLN A 574 38.94 -23.56 40.09
N ALA A 575 39.09 -22.38 40.70
CA ALA A 575 40.35 -21.98 41.30
C ALA A 575 40.65 -22.94 42.47
N PRO A 576 41.77 -23.68 42.45
CA PRO A 576 42.13 -24.51 43.58
C PRO A 576 42.42 -23.60 44.77
N THR A 577 41.70 -23.77 45.88
CA THR A 577 42.18 -23.37 47.19
C THR A 577 43.47 -24.14 47.44
N GLU A 578 44.62 -23.49 47.23
CA GLU A 578 45.89 -24.01 47.76
C GLU A 578 45.75 -24.14 49.28
N PRO A 579 46.12 -25.29 49.87
CA PRO A 579 46.29 -25.39 51.31
C PRO A 579 47.64 -24.77 51.70
N GLU A 580 47.70 -24.23 52.93
CA GLU A 580 48.87 -23.60 53.57
C GLU A 580 50.17 -24.42 53.53
#